data_AF-G0UNM0-F1
#
_entry.id   AF-G0UNM0-F1
#
_cell.length_a   1.000
_cell.length_b   1.000
_cell.length_c   1.000
_cell.angle_alpha   90.00
_cell.angle_beta   90.00
_cell.angle_gamma   90.00
#
_symmetry.space_group_name_H-M   'P 1'
#
loop_
_entity.id
_entity.type
_entity.pdbx_description
1 polymer ?
#
loop_
_entity_poly.entity_id
_entity_poly.type
_entity_poly.pdbx_seq_one_letter_code
_entity_poly.pdbx_strand_id
1 'polypeptide(L)'
;QVIIISFRQEDDPQHLRFLYSAKKGADAAVQRFTGVVPYHEGRYTGTGDVFAASLLAFSHTYPMEEAIGKAMGVMQDLILATRKDGGDGSSSLMSRELRVTASPQTLLQPNCVIEVKPF
;
A
#
# COMPACT_ATOMS: atom_id res chain seq x y z
N GLN A 1 15.97 -3.84 -9.87
CA GLN A 1 15.73 -2.75 -8.90
C GLN A 1 14.24 -2.47 -8.88
N VAL A 2 13.67 -2.29 -7.69
CA VAL A 2 12.26 -1.91 -7.48
C VAL A 2 12.26 -0.59 -6.71
N ILE A 3 11.51 0.40 -7.20
CA ILE A 3 11.32 1.69 -6.53
C ILE A 3 9.83 1.91 -6.36
N ILE A 4 9.43 2.21 -5.12
CA ILE A 4 8.05 2.53 -4.77
C ILE A 4 8.05 3.84 -4.01
N ILE A 5 7.30 4.81 -4.52
CA ILE A 5 7.10 6.09 -3.88
C ILE A 5 5.62 6.42 -3.90
N SER A 6 5.13 7.07 -2.85
CA SER A 6 3.78 7.60 -2.77
C SER A 6 3.80 9.06 -2.38
N PHE A 7 2.96 9.87 -3.01
CA PHE A 7 2.86 11.30 -2.76
C PHE A 7 1.40 11.75 -2.85
N ARG A 8 1.08 12.81 -2.11
CA ARG A 8 -0.23 13.43 -2.13
C ARG A 8 -0.45 14.09 -3.49
N GLN A 9 -1.61 13.87 -4.09
CA GLN A 9 -1.96 14.51 -5.35
C GLN A 9 -2.21 16.01 -5.12
N GLU A 10 -1.69 16.85 -6.03
CA GLU A 10 -1.88 18.30 -5.97
C GLU A 10 -3.31 18.70 -6.32
N ASP A 11 -3.89 18.02 -7.32
CA ASP A 11 -5.26 18.22 -7.81
C ASP A 11 -6.32 17.63 -6.87
N ASP A 12 -5.98 16.53 -6.20
CA ASP A 12 -6.84 15.89 -5.21
C ASP A 12 -6.08 15.52 -3.93
N PRO A 13 -6.00 16.45 -2.96
CA PRO A 13 -5.30 16.20 -1.71
C PRO A 13 -5.94 15.10 -0.84
N GLN A 14 -7.11 14.55 -1.19
CA GLN A 14 -7.69 13.41 -0.48
C GLN A 14 -7.12 12.08 -0.95
N HIS A 15 -6.21 12.09 -1.91
CA HIS A 15 -5.64 10.89 -2.49
C HIS A 15 -4.10 10.90 -2.51
N LEU A 16 -3.54 9.70 -2.36
CA LEU A 16 -2.14 9.41 -2.61
C LEU A 16 -2.02 8.72 -3.96
N ARG A 17 -1.12 9.23 -4.81
CA ARG A 17 -0.65 8.49 -5.97
C ARG A 17 0.58 7.70 -5.58
N PHE A 18 0.65 6.44 -6.00
CA PHE A 18 1.89 5.67 -5.92
C PHE A 18 2.49 5.42 -7.31
N LEU A 19 3.80 5.28 -7.34
CA LEU A 19 4.57 4.87 -8.51
C LEU A 19 5.34 3.61 -8.15
N TYR A 20 5.23 2.60 -9.00
CA TYR A 20 6.02 1.39 -8.94
C TYR A 20 6.87 1.29 -10.20
N SER A 21 8.19 1.21 -10.05
CA SER A 21 9.11 0.98 -11.16
C SER A 21 9.84 -0.34 -10.97
N ALA A 22 9.77 -1.22 -11.97
CA ALA A 22 10.50 -2.48 -11.99
C ALA A 22 11.35 -2.62 -13.24
N LYS A 23 12.51 -3.25 -13.06
CA LYS A 23 13.43 -3.60 -14.15
C LYS A 23 13.78 -5.09 -14.06
N LYS A 24 13.41 -5.86 -15.08
CA LYS A 24 13.67 -7.31 -15.17
C LYS A 24 15.07 -7.57 -15.77
N GLY A 25 16.11 -7.36 -14.98
CA GLY A 25 17.51 -7.54 -15.42
C GLY A 25 18.20 -6.24 -15.85
N ALA A 26 19.49 -6.33 -16.20
CA ALA A 26 20.32 -5.16 -16.45
C ALA A 26 19.94 -4.40 -17.73
N ASP A 27 19.50 -5.10 -18.78
CA ASP A 27 19.24 -4.51 -20.10
C ASP A 27 17.75 -4.34 -20.43
N ALA A 28 16.86 -4.77 -19.53
CA ALA A 28 15.42 -4.64 -19.75
C ALA A 28 14.93 -3.19 -19.62
N ALA A 29 13.90 -2.84 -20.41
CA ALA A 29 13.18 -1.59 -20.24
C ALA A 29 12.57 -1.50 -18.82
N VAL A 30 12.58 -0.30 -18.25
CA VAL A 30 11.92 -0.04 -16.96
C VAL A 30 10.42 -0.02 -17.19
N GLN A 31 9.70 -0.94 -16.54
CA GLN A 31 8.24 -0.93 -16.50
C GLN A 31 7.79 -0.02 -15.36
N ARG A 32 6.89 0.91 -15.65
CA ARG A 32 6.34 1.83 -14.67
C ARG A 32 4.84 1.65 -14.56
N PHE A 33 4.37 1.65 -13.32
CA PHE A 33 2.98 1.49 -12.97
C PHE A 33 2.59 2.53 -11.93
N THR A 34 1.30 2.86 -11.91
CA THR A 34 0.72 3.80 -10.96
C THR A 34 -0.67 3.36 -10.56
N GLY A 35 -1.10 3.89 -9.42
CA GLY A 35 -2.47 3.80 -8.95
C GLY A 35 -2.69 4.88 -7.90
N VAL A 36 -3.93 4.96 -7.44
CA VAL A 36 -4.37 5.96 -6.48
C VAL A 36 -5.05 5.26 -5.32
N VAL A 37 -4.77 5.72 -4.10
CA VAL A 37 -5.42 5.26 -2.87
C VAL A 37 -5.88 6.45 -2.04
N PRO A 38 -6.93 6.31 -1.21
CA PRO A 38 -7.29 7.34 -0.25
C PRO A 38 -6.12 7.74 0.65
N TYR A 39 -5.97 9.05 0.86
CA TYR A 39 -5.07 9.60 1.85
C TYR A 39 -5.74 9.59 3.22
N HIS A 40 -5.06 8.99 4.19
CA HIS A 40 -5.47 8.99 5.58
C HIS A 40 -4.49 9.83 6.39
N GLU A 41 -4.98 10.93 6.96
CA GLU A 41 -4.17 11.81 7.79
C GLU A 41 -3.57 11.04 8.98
N GLY A 42 -2.31 11.37 9.29
CA GLY A 42 -1.50 10.68 10.27
C GLY A 42 -0.25 10.05 9.68
N ARG A 43 0.76 9.84 10.53
CA ARG A 43 1.95 9.05 10.19
C ARG A 43 1.83 7.69 10.85
N TYR A 44 1.75 6.65 10.03
CA TYR A 44 1.68 5.25 10.45
C TYR A 44 3.05 4.59 10.21
N THR A 45 3.62 4.00 11.26
CA THR A 45 4.90 3.28 11.21
C THR A 45 4.71 1.84 10.74
N GLY A 46 5.76 1.20 10.24
CA GLY A 46 5.71 -0.20 9.77
C GLY A 46 4.93 -0.43 8.46
N THR A 47 4.39 0.62 7.84
CA THR A 47 3.62 0.53 6.59
C THR A 47 4.44 -0.03 5.44
N GLY A 48 5.70 0.40 5.29
CA GLY A 48 6.62 -0.12 4.28
C GLY A 48 6.96 -1.59 4.47
N ASP A 49 7.11 -2.04 5.72
CA ASP A 49 7.46 -3.43 6.05
C ASP A 49 6.32 -4.38 5.70
N VAL A 50 5.10 -4.05 6.14
CA VAL A 50 3.90 -4.84 5.84
C VAL A 50 3.60 -4.83 4.35
N PHE A 51 3.75 -3.68 3.69
CA PHE A 51 3.59 -3.59 2.25
C PHE A 51 4.58 -4.50 1.51
N ALA A 52 5.87 -4.45 1.85
CA ALA A 52 6.89 -5.26 1.19
C ALA A 52 6.67 -6.76 1.41
N ALA A 53 6.29 -7.17 2.63
CA ALA A 53 5.94 -8.55 2.95
C ALA A 53 4.71 -9.01 2.15
N SER A 54 3.67 -8.18 2.07
CA SER A 54 2.45 -8.47 1.31
C SER A 54 2.73 -8.57 -0.19
N LEU A 55 3.53 -7.66 -0.73
CA LEU A 55 3.94 -7.67 -2.13
C LEU A 55 4.72 -8.95 -2.47
N LEU A 56 5.66 -9.36 -1.61
CA LEU A 56 6.38 -10.61 -1.78
C LEU A 56 5.42 -11.81 -1.80
N ALA A 57 4.49 -11.87 -0.86
CA ALA A 57 3.51 -12.96 -0.78
C ALA A 57 2.61 -13.02 -2.03
N PHE A 58 2.01 -11.90 -2.44
CA PHE A 58 1.12 -11.88 -3.60
C PHE A 58 1.85 -12.08 -4.93
N SER A 59 3.07 -11.56 -5.07
CA SER A 59 3.84 -11.72 -6.32
C SER A 59 4.29 -13.16 -6.58
N HIS A 60 4.18 -14.05 -5.59
CA HIS A 60 4.43 -15.47 -5.77
C HIS A 60 3.37 -16.14 -6.66
N THR A 61 2.12 -15.66 -6.61
CA THR A 61 0.98 -16.28 -7.31
C THR A 61 0.34 -15.38 -8.36
N TYR A 62 0.43 -14.07 -8.19
CA TYR A 62 -0.25 -13.09 -9.04
C TYR A 62 0.73 -12.30 -9.93
N PRO A 63 0.28 -11.83 -11.10
CA PRO A 63 1.01 -10.81 -11.86
C PRO A 63 1.35 -9.59 -11.01
N MET A 64 2.41 -8.88 -11.37
CA MET A 64 2.94 -7.80 -10.53
C MET A 64 1.92 -6.67 -10.34
N GLU A 65 1.14 -6.31 -11.35
CA GLU A 65 0.11 -5.27 -11.22
C GLU A 65 -0.94 -5.65 -10.18
N GLU A 66 -1.41 -6.90 -10.24
CA GLU A 66 -2.40 -7.43 -9.30
C GLU A 66 -1.81 -7.56 -7.89
N ALA A 67 -0.55 -8.00 -7.78
CA ALA A 67 0.14 -8.11 -6.50
C ALA A 67 0.31 -6.74 -5.80
N ILE A 68 0.65 -5.69 -6.57
CA ILE A 68 0.70 -4.31 -6.05
C ILE A 68 -0.70 -3.85 -5.63
N GLY A 69 -1.70 -4.10 -6.45
CA GLY A 69 -3.10 -3.73 -6.16
C GLY A 69 -3.60 -4.35 -4.86
N LYS A 70 -3.31 -5.64 -4.63
CA LYS A 70 -3.63 -6.34 -3.38
C LYS A 70 -2.81 -5.83 -2.20
N ALA A 71 -1.50 -5.63 -2.35
CA ALA A 71 -0.66 -5.12 -1.27
C ALA A 71 -1.06 -3.70 -0.83
N MET A 72 -1.44 -2.83 -1.77
CA MET A 72 -2.01 -1.52 -1.46
C MET A 72 -3.38 -1.64 -0.76
N GLY A 73 -4.21 -2.61 -1.17
CA GLY A 73 -5.46 -2.94 -0.50
C GLY A 73 -5.28 -3.34 0.98
N VAL A 74 -4.31 -4.22 1.25
CA VAL A 74 -3.94 -4.61 2.62
C VAL A 74 -3.60 -3.38 3.46
N MET A 75 -2.82 -2.45 2.90
CA MET A 75 -2.45 -1.23 3.61
C MET A 75 -3.65 -0.34 3.92
N GLN A 76 -4.60 -0.19 2.99
CA GLN A 76 -5.83 0.57 3.22
C GLN A 76 -6.68 -0.05 4.33
N ASP A 77 -6.88 -1.36 4.29
CA ASP A 77 -7.63 -2.08 5.33
C ASP A 77 -6.99 -1.93 6.71
N LEU A 78 -5.67 -2.07 6.80
CA LEU A 78 -4.95 -1.93 8.07
C LEU A 78 -5.00 -0.51 8.64
N ILE A 79 -4.87 0.50 7.78
CA ILE A 79 -4.99 1.90 8.22
C ILE A 79 -6.42 2.17 8.71
N LEU A 80 -7.44 1.73 7.98
CA LEU A 80 -8.83 1.90 8.39
C LEU A 80 -9.15 1.18 9.70
N ALA A 81 -8.66 -0.06 9.88
CA ALA A 81 -8.79 -0.79 11.13
C ALA A 81 -8.11 -0.06 12.30
N THR A 82 -6.90 0.45 12.08
CA THR A 82 -6.14 1.20 13.09
C THR A 82 -6.87 2.49 13.49
N ARG A 83 -7.46 3.20 12.53
CA ARG A 83 -8.27 4.39 12.80
C ARG A 83 -9.56 4.08 13.56
N LYS A 84 -10.22 2.97 13.23
CA LYS A 84 -11.44 2.51 13.92
C LYS A 84 -11.20 2.29 15.41
N ASP A 85 -10.00 1.87 15.78
CA ASP A 85 -9.57 1.66 17.17
C ASP A 85 -8.96 2.92 17.82
N GLY A 86 -9.18 4.11 17.25
CA GLY A 86 -8.72 5.39 17.79
C GLY A 86 -7.30 5.79 17.40
N GLY A 87 -6.68 5.10 16.44
CA GLY A 87 -5.37 5.42 15.89
C GLY A 87 -5.39 6.44 14.75
N ASP A 88 -6.03 7.59 14.94
CA ASP A 88 -6.08 8.65 13.92
C ASP A 88 -4.85 9.58 13.94
N GLY A 89 -4.78 10.54 13.01
CA GLY A 89 -3.66 11.47 12.87
C GLY A 89 -3.37 12.34 14.11
N SER A 90 -4.37 12.56 14.96
CA SER A 90 -4.27 13.35 16.20
C SER A 90 -3.88 12.52 17.42
N SER A 91 -3.95 11.19 17.31
CA SER A 91 -3.69 10.25 18.40
C SER A 91 -2.19 10.02 18.67
N SER A 92 -1.90 9.35 19.79
CA SER A 92 -0.54 9.00 20.21
C SER A 92 0.16 8.06 19.21
N LEU A 93 1.49 7.97 19.26
CA LEU A 93 2.23 6.99 18.43
C LEU A 93 1.76 5.55 18.70
N MET A 94 1.53 5.19 19.97
CA MET A 94 1.04 3.86 20.36
C MET A 94 -0.35 3.55 19.81
N SER A 95 -1.22 4.56 19.76
CA SER A 95 -2.56 4.43 19.17
C SER A 95 -2.49 4.16 17.66
N ARG A 96 -1.48 4.69 16.97
CA ARG A 96 -1.27 4.56 15.52
C ARG A 96 -0.46 3.32 15.09
N GLU A 97 -0.05 2.48 16.04
CA GLU A 97 0.56 1.20 15.69
C GLU A 97 -0.41 0.34 14.87
N LEU A 98 0.06 -0.14 13.72
CA LEU A 98 -0.78 -0.88 12.78
C LEU A 98 -1.39 -2.12 13.44
N ARG A 99 -2.70 -2.27 13.32
CA ARG A 99 -3.46 -3.40 13.88
C ARG A 99 -3.34 -4.67 13.02
N VAL A 100 -2.11 -5.11 12.75
CA VAL A 100 -1.79 -6.24 11.85
C VAL A 100 -2.47 -7.54 12.29
N THR A 101 -2.53 -7.80 13.60
CA THR A 101 -3.13 -9.03 14.17
C THR A 101 -4.62 -8.93 14.43
N ALA A 102 -5.23 -7.74 14.31
CA ALA A 102 -6.65 -7.56 14.60
C ALA A 102 -7.56 -8.16 13.52
N SER A 103 -7.10 -8.15 12.27
CA SER A 103 -7.83 -8.69 11.12
C SER A 103 -6.92 -9.52 10.20
N PRO A 104 -6.50 -10.73 10.59
CA PRO A 104 -5.61 -11.55 9.77
C PRO A 104 -6.15 -11.86 8.37
N GLN A 105 -7.48 -11.92 8.22
CA GLN A 105 -8.12 -12.18 6.94
C GLN A 105 -7.84 -11.08 5.91
N THR A 106 -7.74 -9.81 6.32
CA THR A 106 -7.48 -8.71 5.38
C THR A 106 -6.06 -8.75 4.82
N LEU A 107 -5.13 -9.42 5.51
CA LEU A 107 -3.78 -9.68 5.00
C LEU A 107 -3.77 -10.72 3.86
N LEU A 108 -4.73 -11.64 3.86
CA LEU A 108 -4.85 -12.72 2.87
C LEU A 108 -5.75 -12.30 1.70
N GLN A 109 -6.85 -11.59 2.02
CA GLN A 109 -7.91 -11.20 1.10
C GLN A 109 -8.33 -9.77 1.44
N PRO A 110 -7.64 -8.74 0.90
CA PRO A 110 -8.00 -7.36 1.15
C PRO A 110 -9.39 -7.04 0.58
N ASN A 111 -10.15 -6.20 1.29
CA ASN A 111 -11.52 -5.84 0.92
C ASN A 111 -11.58 -4.99 -0.35
N CYS A 112 -10.51 -4.24 -0.63
CA CYS A 112 -10.35 -3.49 -1.86
C CYS A 112 -9.10 -3.98 -2.61
N VAL A 113 -9.25 -4.17 -3.92
CA VAL A 113 -8.11 -4.34 -4.82
C VAL A 113 -7.93 -3.02 -5.56
N ILE A 114 -6.76 -2.43 -5.41
CA ILE A 114 -6.46 -1.13 -6.01
C ILE A 114 -6.13 -1.32 -7.48
N GLU A 115 -6.75 -0.53 -8.34
CA GLU A 115 -6.43 -0.52 -9.77
C GLU A 115 -5.00 -0.04 -9.99
N VAL A 116 -4.24 -0.84 -10.74
CA VAL A 116 -2.85 -0.55 -11.11
C VAL A 116 -2.76 -0.51 -12.62
N LYS A 117 -2.32 0.62 -13.15
CA LYS A 117 -2.19 0.86 -14.60
C LYS A 117 -0.76 1.23 -14.97
N PRO A 118 -0.34 1.00 -16.22
CA PRO A 118 0.91 1.55 -16.73
C PRO A 118 0.98 3.08 -16.53
N PHE A 119 2.16 3.58 -16.17
CA PHE A 119 2.44 5.01 -16.01
C PHE A 119 3.09 5.61 -17.25
#